data_AF-A0A356F5T1-F1
#
_entry.id   AF-A0A356F5T1-F1
#
_cell.length_a   1.000
_cell.length_b   1.000
_cell.length_c   1.000
_cell.angle_alpha   90.00
_cell.angle_beta   90.00
_cell.angle_gamma   90.00
#
_symmetry.space_group_name_H-M   'P 1'
#
loop_
_entity.id
_entity.type
_entity.pdbx_description
1 polymer ?
#
loop_
_entity_poly.entity_id
_entity_poly.type
_entity_poly.pdbx_seq_one_letter_code
_entity_poly.pdbx_strand_id
1 'polypeptide(L)'
;MLKKIWERLKADYTPKSIEVLRKGYSLSLFKRDCISGLTVSIVSLPLAMALAIASGLTPAQGLYTAIVAGFVIALMGGSRFQIGGPTGAFAIVVLE
;
A
#
# COMPACT_ATOMS: atom_id res chain seq x y z
N MET A 1 32.04 13.84 4.91
CA MET A 1 31.22 12.70 5.38
C MET A 1 29.82 13.12 5.81
N LEU A 2 29.69 14.05 6.77
CA LEU A 2 28.40 14.60 7.25
C LEU A 2 27.48 15.17 6.14
N LYS A 3 28.02 15.98 5.20
CA LYS A 3 27.21 16.49 4.07
C LYS A 3 26.62 15.37 3.20
N LYS A 4 27.36 14.26 3.02
CA LYS A 4 26.93 13.11 2.21
C LYS A 4 25.83 12.30 2.90
N ILE A 5 25.83 12.29 4.23
CA ILE A 5 24.79 11.69 5.07
C ILE A 5 23.53 12.58 5.05
N TRP A 6 23.70 13.90 5.15
CA TRP A 6 22.59 14.86 5.11
C TRP A 6 21.84 14.85 3.77
N GLU A 7 22.57 14.72 2.66
CA GLU A 7 21.96 14.59 1.32
C GLU A 7 21.24 13.25 1.12
N ARG A 8 21.74 12.16 1.71
CA ARG A 8 21.03 10.86 1.71
C ARG A 8 19.74 10.92 2.52
N LEU A 9 19.80 11.50 3.72
CA LEU A 9 18.63 11.67 4.58
C LEU A 9 17.52 12.48 3.88
N LYS A 10 17.85 13.57 3.17
CA LYS A 10 16.86 14.33 2.40
C LYS A 10 16.24 13.53 1.25
N ALA A 11 17.01 12.66 0.61
CA ALA A 11 16.50 11.80 -0.46
C ALA A 11 15.52 10.73 0.08
N ASP A 12 15.75 10.24 1.31
CA ASP A 12 14.98 9.15 1.91
C ASP A 12 13.54 9.55 2.33
N TYR A 13 13.25 10.86 2.53
CA TYR A 13 11.90 11.35 2.90
C TYR A 13 10.98 11.63 1.69
N THR A 14 11.44 11.39 0.46
CA THR A 14 10.59 11.56 -0.71
C THR A 14 9.75 10.29 -0.96
N PRO A 15 8.41 10.39 -1.11
CA PRO A 15 7.60 9.22 -1.39
C PRO A 15 8.02 8.60 -2.72
N LYS A 16 8.08 7.27 -2.76
CA LYS A 16 8.70 6.53 -3.87
C LYS A 16 7.94 6.72 -5.18
N SER A 17 6.65 7.02 -5.10
CA SER A 17 5.78 7.45 -6.20
C SER A 17 6.36 8.63 -6.99
N ILE A 18 6.84 9.66 -6.28
CA ILE A 18 7.43 10.87 -6.90
C ILE A 18 8.80 10.55 -7.53
N GLU A 19 9.61 9.71 -6.89
CA GLU A 19 10.93 9.34 -7.42
C GLU A 19 10.81 8.50 -8.69
N VAL A 20 9.88 7.55 -8.72
CA VAL A 20 9.63 6.69 -9.90
C VAL A 20 9.10 7.53 -11.07
N LEU A 21 8.20 8.49 -10.79
CA LEU A 21 7.70 9.40 -11.82
C LEU A 21 8.82 10.30 -12.38
N ARG A 22 9.72 10.79 -11.52
CA ARG A 22 10.88 11.60 -11.92
C ARG A 22 11.94 10.84 -12.73
N LYS A 23 12.09 9.52 -12.51
CA LYS A 23 13.05 8.67 -13.25
C LYS A 23 12.58 8.25 -14.64
N GLY A 24 11.34 8.59 -15.02
CA GLY A 24 10.75 8.22 -16.29
C GLY A 24 9.96 6.91 -16.15
N TYR A 25 8.63 7.03 -16.19
CA TYR A 25 7.72 5.89 -16.13
C TYR A 25 7.30 5.47 -17.55
N SER A 26 7.65 4.24 -17.95
CA SER A 26 7.35 3.73 -19.29
C SER A 26 5.98 3.06 -19.37
N LEU A 27 5.40 3.05 -20.57
CA LEU A 27 4.13 2.35 -20.85
C LEU A 27 4.22 0.83 -20.56
N SER A 28 5.41 0.24 -20.69
CA SER A 28 5.65 -1.18 -20.38
C SER A 28 5.63 -1.46 -18.88
N LEU A 29 6.11 -0.51 -18.05
CA LEU A 29 6.01 -0.59 -16.60
C LEU A 29 4.56 -0.45 -16.16
N PHE A 30 3.80 0.49 -16.75
CA PHE A 30 2.37 0.63 -16.46
C PHE A 30 1.58 -0.66 -16.70
N LYS A 31 1.79 -1.33 -17.84
CA LYS A 31 1.12 -2.61 -18.13
C LYS A 31 1.46 -3.67 -17.07
N ARG A 32 2.71 -3.77 -16.65
CA ARG A 32 3.16 -4.71 -15.62
C ARG A 32 2.56 -4.40 -14.26
N ASP A 33 2.57 -3.12 -13.87
CA ASP A 33 2.04 -2.66 -12.58
C ASP A 33 0.50 -2.81 -12.53
N CYS A 34 -0.20 -2.67 -13.66
CA CYS A 34 -1.64 -2.91 -13.75
C CYS A 34 -2.00 -4.39 -13.58
N ILE A 35 -1.28 -5.30 -14.26
CA ILE A 35 -1.50 -6.75 -14.13
C ILE A 35 -1.21 -7.23 -12.71
N SER A 36 -0.11 -6.76 -12.10
CA SER A 36 0.21 -7.11 -10.72
C SER A 36 -0.80 -6.53 -9.73
N GLY A 37 -1.22 -5.27 -9.91
CA GLY A 37 -2.24 -4.62 -9.10
C GLY A 37 -3.59 -5.35 -9.13
N LEU A 38 -4.05 -5.77 -10.32
CA LEU A 38 -5.27 -6.57 -10.46
C LEU A 38 -5.16 -7.91 -9.74
N THR A 39 -4.04 -8.62 -9.92
CA THR A 39 -3.79 -9.92 -9.28
C THR A 39 -3.83 -9.79 -7.75
N VAL A 40 -3.13 -8.79 -7.21
CA VAL A 40 -3.09 -8.51 -5.77
C VAL A 40 -4.47 -8.11 -5.24
N SER A 41 -5.23 -7.29 -5.99
CA SER A 41 -6.56 -6.85 -5.58
C SER A 41 -7.51 -8.03 -5.40
N ILE A 42 -7.50 -8.99 -6.33
CA ILE A 42 -8.35 -10.20 -6.26
C ILE A 42 -8.05 -11.02 -4.99
N VAL A 43 -6.77 -11.16 -4.62
CA VAL A 43 -6.36 -11.88 -3.42
C VAL A 43 -6.68 -11.09 -2.14
N SER A 44 -6.62 -9.76 -2.20
CA SER A 44 -6.85 -8.90 -1.04
C SER A 44 -8.33 -8.76 -0.65
N LEU A 45 -9.26 -8.86 -1.61
CA LEU A 45 -10.71 -8.79 -1.36
C LEU A 45 -11.19 -9.81 -0.30
N PRO A 46 -10.95 -11.13 -0.45
CA PRO A 46 -11.39 -12.11 0.54
C PRO A 46 -10.68 -11.95 1.89
N LEU A 47 -9.39 -11.56 1.89
CA LEU A 47 -8.64 -11.31 3.12
C LEU A 47 -9.25 -10.16 3.93
N ALA A 48 -9.61 -9.06 3.28
CA ALA A 48 -10.22 -7.90 3.93
C ALA A 48 -11.60 -8.23 4.52
N MET A 49 -12.41 -9.01 3.79
CA MET A 49 -13.71 -9.49 4.27
C MET A 49 -13.55 -10.43 5.47
N ALA A 50 -12.60 -11.36 5.41
CA ALA A 50 -12.34 -12.30 6.50
C ALA A 50 -11.90 -11.58 7.78
N LEU A 51 -11.01 -10.58 7.67
CA LEU A 51 -10.55 -9.80 8.82
C LEU A 51 -11.65 -8.92 9.42
N ALA A 52 -12.54 -8.36 8.60
CA ALA A 52 -13.70 -7.62 9.10
C ALA A 52 -14.65 -8.52 9.90
N ILE A 53 -14.98 -9.69 9.37
CA ILE A 53 -15.82 -10.68 10.08
C ILE A 53 -15.16 -11.11 11.39
N ALA A 54 -13.85 -11.37 11.37
CA ALA A 54 -13.08 -11.74 12.55
C ALA A 54 -13.04 -10.62 13.61
N SER A 55 -13.26 -9.37 13.22
CA SER A 55 -13.30 -8.19 14.11
C SER A 55 -14.73 -7.81 14.52
N GLY A 56 -15.74 -8.64 14.26
CA GLY A 56 -17.16 -8.34 14.56
C GLY A 56 -17.81 -7.29 13.65
N LEU A 57 -17.15 -6.90 12.56
CA LEU A 57 -17.63 -5.89 11.61
C LEU A 57 -18.28 -6.53 10.38
N THR A 58 -19.03 -5.72 9.62
CA THR A 58 -19.60 -6.16 8.34
C THR A 58 -18.49 -6.28 7.27
N PRO A 59 -18.60 -7.23 6.32
CA PRO A 59 -17.61 -7.39 5.24
C PRO A 59 -17.40 -6.11 4.42
N ALA A 60 -18.45 -5.30 4.24
CA ALA A 60 -18.38 -4.03 3.54
C ALA A 60 -17.40 -3.05 4.20
N GLN A 61 -17.35 -2.99 5.54
CA GLN A 61 -16.39 -2.15 6.27
C GLN A 61 -14.94 -2.60 6.02
N GLY A 62 -14.69 -3.91 5.94
CA GLY A 62 -13.39 -4.45 5.53
C GLY A 62 -12.97 -4.01 4.13
N LEU A 63 -13.90 -4.00 3.19
CA LEU A 63 -13.64 -3.56 1.82
C LEU A 63 -13.35 -2.06 1.74
N TYR A 64 -14.15 -1.21 2.40
CA TYR A 64 -13.93 0.23 2.39
C TYR A 64 -12.57 0.61 2.99
N THR A 65 -12.22 0.00 4.11
CA THR A 65 -10.92 0.24 4.77
C THR A 65 -9.76 -0.21 3.89
N ALA A 66 -9.85 -1.37 3.24
CA ALA A 66 -8.83 -1.85 2.31
C ALA A 66 -8.61 -0.91 1.12
N ILE A 67 -9.69 -0.39 0.52
CA ILE A 67 -9.61 0.54 -0.61
C ILE A 67 -8.92 1.85 -0.19
N VAL A 68 -9.38 2.46 0.90
CA VAL A 68 -8.85 3.75 1.37
C VAL A 68 -7.39 3.60 1.82
N ALA A 69 -7.08 2.58 2.64
CA ALA A 69 -5.71 2.33 3.10
C ALA A 69 -4.77 2.02 1.94
N GLY A 70 -5.18 1.19 0.99
CA GLY A 70 -4.40 0.86 -0.19
C GLY A 70 -4.04 2.09 -1.03
N PHE A 71 -5.00 3.01 -1.24
CA PHE A 71 -4.76 4.26 -1.97
C PHE A 71 -3.78 5.18 -1.24
N VAL A 72 -3.98 5.39 0.06
CA VAL A 72 -3.10 6.24 0.88
C VAL A 72 -1.68 5.70 0.90
N ILE A 73 -1.52 4.38 1.09
CA ILE A 73 -0.21 3.72 1.16
C ILE A 73 0.48 3.70 -0.21
N ALA A 74 -0.26 3.53 -1.31
CA ALA A 74 0.32 3.62 -2.65
C ALA A 74 0.87 5.03 -2.97
N LEU A 75 0.22 6.09 -2.50
CA LEU A 75 0.66 7.46 -2.72
C LEU A 75 1.84 7.86 -1.83
N MET A 76 1.77 7.51 -0.54
CA MET A 76 2.72 7.95 0.50
C MET A 76 3.80 6.92 0.83
N GLY A 77 3.78 5.74 0.19
CA GLY A 77 4.68 4.63 0.46
C GLY A 77 6.14 4.90 0.10
N GLY A 78 7.04 4.31 0.88
CA GLY A 78 8.49 4.40 0.69
C GLY A 78 9.06 3.33 -0.25
N SER A 79 8.26 2.32 -0.62
CA SER A 79 8.69 1.21 -1.47
C SER A 79 7.80 1.03 -2.69
N ARG A 80 8.40 0.66 -3.82
CA ARG A 80 7.75 0.52 -5.13
C ARG A 80 6.71 -0.61 -5.16
N PHE A 81 6.91 -1.65 -4.35
CA PHE A 81 6.05 -2.84 -4.32
C PHE A 81 5.37 -3.01 -2.96
N GLN A 82 5.19 -1.91 -2.23
CA GLN A 82 4.49 -1.93 -0.96
C GLN A 82 2.99 -2.04 -1.19
N ILE A 83 2.39 -3.03 -0.55
CA ILE A 83 0.94 -3.22 -0.51
C ILE A 83 0.53 -3.04 0.94
N GLY A 84 -0.51 -2.26 1.17
CA GLY A 84 -1.03 -2.00 2.50
C GLY A 84 -2.54 -2.08 2.54
N GLY A 85 -3.08 -2.54 3.66
CA GLY A 85 -4.49 -2.82 3.86
C GLY A 85 -4.77 -3.30 5.28
N PRO A 86 -6.00 -3.77 5.58
CA PRO A 86 -6.33 -4.34 6.89
C PRO A 86 -5.38 -5.49 7.19
N THR A 87 -4.60 -5.37 8.26
CA THR A 87 -3.62 -6.38 8.68
C THR A 87 -4.20 -7.15 9.85
N GLY A 88 -4.03 -8.48 9.86
CA GLY A 88 -4.54 -9.33 10.96
C GLY A 88 -4.04 -8.91 12.34
N ALA A 89 -2.84 -8.32 12.42
CA ALA A 89 -2.30 -7.74 13.66
C ALA A 89 -3.16 -6.61 14.24
N PHE A 90 -3.87 -5.84 13.41
CA PHE A 90 -4.76 -4.76 13.84
C PHE A 90 -6.20 -5.23 14.04
N ALA A 91 -6.62 -6.32 13.42
CA ALA A 91 -7.97 -6.89 13.60
C ALA A 91 -8.27 -7.23 15.07
N ILE A 92 -7.25 -7.71 15.80
CA ILE A 92 -7.34 -8.04 17.24
C ILE A 92 -7.53 -6.81 18.13
N VAL A 93 -7.09 -5.62 17.69
CA VAL A 93 -7.25 -4.37 18.45
C VAL A 93 -8.68 -3.83 18.33
N VAL A 94 -9.38 -4.17 17.24
CA VAL A 94 -10.77 -3.76 16.96
C VAL A 94 -11.78 -4.80 17.44
N LEU A 95 -11.30 -5.97 17.88
CA LEU A 95 -12.12 -7.01 18.49
C LEU A 95 -12.72 -6.48 19.79
N GLU A 96 -14.04 -6.26 19.78
CA GLU A 96 -14.87 -6.16 20.98
C GLU A 96 -15.28 -7.55 21.50
#